data_AF-A0A8S1IVD5-F1
#
_entry.id   AF-A0A8S1IVD5-F1
#
_cell.length_a   1.000
_cell.length_b   1.000
_cell.length_c   1.000
_cell.angle_alpha   90.00
_cell.angle_beta   90.00
_cell.angle_gamma   90.00
#
_symmetry.space_group_name_H-M   'P 1'
#
loop_
_entity.id
_entity.type
_entity.pdbx_description
1 polymer ?
#
loop_
_entity_poly.entity_id
_entity_poly.type
_entity_poly.pdbx_seq_one_letter_code
_entity_poly.pdbx_strand_id
1 'polypeptide(L)'
;MDAEIVPDSLGVMDEGMSDRIESSEDKCVEPVDVVYWNLLLAFGLYLTNCLISVYMSLGLNRTLIFAGIRCVIQLMVLGYILVPLFKTHHWYYIAAYVVFMLWVAAIEVMSRPSHSYAGMLSHIILAITACTSTVLIYGMLLVIQWGTVEPLGASDLKWWAPQYFIPIAGMLLGNSLSGISLGLTTVLQELATGKDRVEVLLAVGATRFEATKGVVRQALNTALLPMVNQMSVVGIVSIPGMMTGQILAGSPPLQAAKYQIAILFMISTATALGSIIAVFLAVMYIVDSQHRLRSDRLRSRNRPPGIEVWAMVKAISAVESVRSFGRRMYNIRRRNWYSQAPSLRNRNWMYVRAGTDNLDDNRFGALVGSGDLGSDDVFMGSVDGGLQMELEGEGAVVVEDGKLGKK
;
A
#
# COMPACT_ATOMS: atom_id res chain seq x y z
N MET A 1 -52.35 -41.52 -56.53
CA MET A 1 -51.98 -40.34 -57.32
C MET A 1 -52.09 -39.09 -56.47
N ASP A 2 -51.12 -38.69 -55.66
CA ASP A 2 -50.08 -39.36 -54.90
C ASP A 2 -49.75 -38.37 -53.78
N ALA A 3 -49.73 -38.85 -52.54
CA ALA A 3 -49.30 -38.09 -51.39
C ALA A 3 -47.77 -38.15 -51.37
N GLU A 4 -47.12 -37.00 -51.41
CA GLU A 4 -45.67 -36.87 -51.40
C GLU A 4 -45.14 -37.18 -49.99
N ILE A 5 -44.44 -38.31 -49.88
CA ILE A 5 -43.81 -38.82 -48.67
C ILE A 5 -42.47 -38.09 -48.51
N VAL A 6 -42.36 -37.27 -47.45
CA VAL A 6 -41.06 -36.76 -46.95
C VAL A 6 -40.34 -37.94 -46.28
N PRO A 7 -39.08 -38.27 -46.64
CA PRO A 7 -38.38 -39.37 -46.00
C PRO A 7 -37.83 -38.93 -44.64
N ASP A 8 -38.22 -39.68 -43.61
CA ASP A 8 -37.51 -39.81 -42.34
C ASP A 8 -36.04 -40.16 -42.61
N SER A 9 -35.16 -39.18 -42.44
CA SER A 9 -33.72 -39.39 -42.30
C SER A 9 -33.29 -38.97 -40.90
N LEU A 10 -33.81 -39.74 -39.94
CA LEU A 10 -33.12 -40.08 -38.69
C LEU A 10 -31.79 -40.75 -39.05
N GLY A 11 -30.78 -39.93 -39.36
CA GLY A 11 -29.40 -40.34 -39.56
C GLY A 11 -28.62 -40.11 -38.29
N VAL A 12 -28.54 -41.16 -37.46
CA VAL A 12 -27.45 -41.51 -36.54
C VAL A 12 -26.43 -40.38 -36.33
N MET A 13 -26.54 -39.64 -35.22
CA MET A 13 -25.38 -38.96 -34.66
C MET A 13 -24.34 -40.04 -34.37
N ASP A 14 -23.29 -40.07 -35.18
CA ASP A 14 -22.14 -40.96 -35.08
C ASP A 14 -21.60 -40.89 -33.64
N GLU A 15 -21.71 -42.00 -32.88
CA GLU A 15 -21.16 -42.13 -31.52
C GLU A 15 -19.67 -41.72 -31.51
N GLY A 16 -18.95 -41.94 -32.62
CA GLY A 16 -17.55 -41.52 -32.78
C GLY A 16 -17.32 -40.00 -32.92
N MET A 17 -18.36 -39.20 -33.20
CA MET A 17 -18.30 -37.73 -33.22
C MET A 17 -18.60 -37.14 -31.85
N SER A 18 -19.54 -37.74 -31.09
CA SER A 18 -19.79 -37.40 -29.68
C SER A 18 -18.55 -37.72 -28.84
N ASP A 19 -17.97 -38.90 -29.02
CA ASP A 19 -16.73 -39.33 -28.35
C ASP A 19 -15.53 -38.46 -28.74
N ARG A 20 -15.48 -37.90 -29.96
CA ARG A 20 -14.42 -36.96 -30.36
C ARG A 20 -14.59 -35.58 -29.73
N ILE A 21 -15.82 -35.13 -29.51
CA ILE A 21 -16.08 -33.87 -28.82
C ILE A 21 -15.75 -34.04 -27.33
N GLU A 22 -16.18 -35.14 -26.69
CA GLU A 22 -15.81 -35.47 -25.30
C GLU A 22 -14.29 -35.69 -25.13
N SER A 23 -13.63 -36.43 -26.04
CA SER A 23 -12.18 -36.63 -26.02
C SER A 23 -11.38 -35.34 -26.26
N SER A 24 -11.98 -34.32 -26.88
CA SER A 24 -11.35 -33.00 -27.09
C SER A 24 -11.57 -32.03 -25.93
N GLU A 25 -12.64 -32.19 -25.17
CA GLU A 25 -12.90 -31.43 -23.93
C GLU A 25 -12.05 -31.96 -22.75
N ASP A 26 -11.66 -33.23 -22.76
CA ASP A 26 -10.98 -33.87 -21.62
C ASP A 26 -9.44 -33.74 -21.64
N LYS A 27 -8.87 -33.02 -22.61
CA LYS A 27 -7.46 -32.61 -22.55
C LYS A 27 -7.32 -31.40 -21.65
N CYS A 28 -7.45 -31.61 -20.35
CA CYS A 28 -6.96 -30.66 -19.34
C CYS A 28 -5.47 -30.44 -19.61
N VAL A 29 -5.14 -29.34 -20.29
CA VAL A 29 -3.75 -28.93 -20.51
C VAL A 29 -3.17 -28.69 -19.13
N GLU A 30 -2.27 -29.58 -18.68
CA GLU A 30 -1.57 -29.38 -17.42
C GLU A 30 -0.88 -28.02 -17.44
N PRO A 31 -1.01 -27.20 -16.38
CA PRO A 31 -0.36 -25.90 -16.33
C PRO A 31 1.14 -26.05 -16.60
N VAL A 32 1.67 -25.26 -17.55
CA VAL A 32 3.09 -25.30 -17.87
C VAL A 32 3.89 -24.82 -16.66
N ASP A 33 4.56 -25.76 -16.00
CA ASP A 33 5.43 -25.44 -14.87
C ASP A 33 6.63 -24.61 -15.33
N VAL A 34 6.66 -23.35 -14.91
CA VAL A 34 7.77 -22.44 -15.21
C VAL A 34 8.92 -22.77 -14.26
N VAL A 35 9.86 -23.58 -14.75
CA VAL A 35 11.10 -23.91 -14.02
C VAL A 35 11.88 -22.63 -13.70
N TYR A 36 12.56 -22.60 -12.55
CA TYR A 36 13.39 -21.47 -12.09
C TYR A 36 14.39 -20.97 -13.15
N TRP A 37 14.87 -21.85 -14.03
CA TRP A 37 15.75 -21.48 -15.15
C TRP A 37 15.05 -20.57 -16.18
N ASN A 38 13.78 -20.83 -16.48
CA ASN A 38 13.00 -20.02 -17.40
C ASN A 38 12.76 -18.61 -16.84
N LEU A 39 12.57 -18.51 -15.52
CA LEU A 39 12.49 -17.23 -14.81
C LEU A 39 13.81 -16.44 -14.87
N LEU A 40 14.96 -17.12 -14.77
CA LEU A 40 16.28 -16.48 -14.91
C LEU A 40 16.49 -15.93 -16.33
N LEU A 41 16.09 -16.69 -17.36
CA LEU A 41 16.14 -16.22 -18.75
C LEU A 41 15.24 -15.00 -18.98
N ALA A 42 14.02 -15.00 -18.42
CA ALA A 42 13.13 -13.84 -18.46
C ALA A 42 13.73 -12.62 -17.74
N PHE A 43 14.41 -12.82 -16.61
CA PHE A 43 15.14 -11.76 -15.92
C PHE A 43 16.31 -11.22 -16.76
N GLY A 44 16.95 -12.06 -17.58
CA GLY A 44 17.95 -11.63 -18.57
C GLY A 44 17.39 -10.62 -19.58
N LEU A 45 16.18 -10.85 -20.10
CA LEU A 45 15.50 -9.89 -20.98
C LEU A 45 15.19 -8.57 -20.28
N TYR A 46 14.81 -8.64 -19.00
CA TYR A 46 14.60 -7.44 -18.18
C TYR A 46 15.89 -6.63 -18.01
N LEU A 47 17.03 -7.31 -17.84
CA LEU A 47 18.34 -6.68 -17.68
C LEU A 47 18.78 -5.89 -18.93
N THR A 48 18.33 -6.30 -20.12
CA THR A 48 18.54 -5.52 -21.36
C THR A 48 18.00 -4.10 -21.25
N ASN A 49 16.84 -3.89 -20.59
CA ASN A 49 16.31 -2.54 -20.35
C ASN A 49 17.23 -1.73 -19.42
N CYS A 50 17.86 -2.38 -18.44
CA CYS A 50 18.84 -1.74 -17.56
C CYS A 50 20.09 -1.33 -18.36
N LEU A 51 20.59 -2.19 -19.25
CA LEU A 51 21.74 -1.90 -20.10
C LEU A 51 21.46 -0.73 -21.05
N ILE A 52 20.29 -0.70 -21.69
CA ILE A 52 19.88 0.42 -22.55
C ILE A 52 19.78 1.71 -21.74
N SER A 53 19.25 1.66 -20.52
CA SER A 53 19.16 2.83 -19.64
C SER A 53 20.55 3.39 -19.26
N VAL A 54 21.54 2.52 -19.05
CA VAL A 54 22.95 2.90 -18.83
C VAL A 54 23.52 3.53 -20.10
N TYR A 55 23.34 2.87 -21.24
CA TYR A 55 23.88 3.32 -22.53
C TYR A 55 23.36 4.71 -22.92
N MET A 56 22.05 4.93 -22.76
CA MET A 56 21.41 6.21 -23.09
C MET A 56 21.49 7.23 -21.94
N SER A 57 22.17 6.93 -20.82
CA SER A 57 22.33 7.81 -19.66
C SER A 57 21.00 8.35 -19.10
N LEU A 58 19.96 7.51 -19.11
CA LEU A 58 18.60 7.91 -18.71
C LEU A 58 18.49 8.26 -17.22
N GLY A 59 19.42 7.81 -16.39
CA GLY A 59 19.37 7.98 -14.94
C GLY A 59 18.35 7.09 -14.23
N LEU A 60 17.75 6.12 -14.94
CA LEU A 60 16.75 5.19 -14.38
C LEU A 60 17.35 3.86 -13.88
N ASN A 61 18.66 3.61 -14.08
CA ASN A 61 19.32 2.33 -13.80
C ASN A 61 19.00 1.77 -12.41
N ARG A 62 19.20 2.58 -11.36
CA ARG A 62 18.91 2.18 -9.97
C ARG A 62 17.42 1.92 -9.78
N THR A 63 16.57 2.80 -10.30
CA THR A 63 15.11 2.68 -10.19
C THR A 63 14.59 1.40 -10.84
N LEU A 64 15.08 1.01 -12.02
CA LEU A 64 14.70 -0.25 -12.67
C LEU A 64 15.13 -1.44 -11.82
N ILE A 65 16.40 -1.53 -11.43
CA ILE A 65 16.91 -2.67 -10.67
C ILE A 65 16.14 -2.86 -9.36
N PHE A 66 15.94 -1.78 -8.59
CA PHE A 66 15.17 -1.83 -7.35
C PHE A 66 13.71 -2.24 -7.59
N ALA A 67 13.05 -1.68 -8.62
CA ALA A 67 11.68 -2.06 -8.97
C ALA A 67 11.58 -3.54 -9.39
N GLY A 68 12.55 -4.05 -10.14
CA GLY A 68 12.61 -5.45 -10.56
C GLY A 68 12.77 -6.41 -9.38
N ILE A 69 13.72 -6.13 -8.48
CA ILE A 69 13.93 -6.93 -7.25
C ILE A 69 12.67 -6.91 -6.38
N ARG A 70 12.10 -5.72 -6.15
CA ARG A 70 10.85 -5.54 -5.42
C ARG A 70 9.72 -6.37 -6.03
N CYS A 71 9.57 -6.36 -7.35
CA CYS A 71 8.55 -7.13 -8.06
C CYS A 71 8.67 -8.63 -7.76
N VAL A 72 9.87 -9.20 -7.91
CA VAL A 72 10.13 -10.62 -7.65
C VAL A 72 9.80 -10.98 -6.20
N ILE A 73 10.32 -10.22 -5.24
CA ILE A 73 10.09 -10.48 -3.81
C ILE A 73 8.59 -10.38 -3.48
N GLN A 74 7.91 -9.35 -3.98
CA GLN A 74 6.49 -9.12 -3.69
C GLN A 74 5.60 -10.21 -4.25
N LEU A 75 5.86 -10.69 -5.48
CA LEU A 75 5.07 -11.77 -6.08
C LEU A 75 5.30 -13.11 -5.35
N MET A 76 6.53 -13.41 -4.95
CA MET A 76 6.85 -14.63 -4.18
C MET A 76 6.18 -14.60 -2.79
N VAL A 77 6.28 -13.46 -2.09
CA VAL A 77 5.63 -13.25 -0.79
C VAL A 77 4.11 -13.33 -0.93
N LEU A 78 3.54 -12.72 -1.97
CA LEU A 78 2.09 -12.77 -2.23
C LEU A 78 1.63 -14.21 -2.43
N GLY A 79 2.34 -15.02 -3.22
CA GLY A 79 2.03 -16.44 -3.42
C GLY A 79 1.97 -17.21 -2.10
N TYR A 80 2.92 -16.95 -1.19
CA TYR A 80 2.95 -17.58 0.14
C TYR A 80 1.80 -17.09 1.05
N ILE A 81 1.47 -15.79 1.02
CA ILE A 81 0.40 -15.20 1.84
C ILE A 81 -0.99 -15.68 1.39
N LEU A 82 -1.23 -15.89 0.10
CA LEU A 82 -2.57 -16.23 -0.39
C LEU A 82 -3.04 -17.63 0.03
N VAL A 83 -2.14 -18.61 0.15
CA VAL A 83 -2.50 -19.99 0.56
C VAL A 83 -3.23 -20.06 1.90
N PRO A 84 -2.71 -19.53 3.03
CA PRO A 84 -3.42 -19.55 4.30
C PRO A 84 -4.68 -18.68 4.27
N LEU A 85 -4.66 -17.60 3.49
CA LEU A 85 -5.76 -16.65 3.41
C LEU A 85 -6.97 -17.26 2.68
N PHE A 86 -6.74 -18.11 1.67
CA PHE A 86 -7.78 -18.87 0.97
C PHE A 86 -8.35 -20.02 1.80
N LYS A 87 -7.54 -20.64 2.67
CA LYS A 87 -8.01 -21.68 3.60
C LYS A 87 -8.86 -21.14 4.75
N THR A 88 -8.92 -19.83 4.92
CA THR A 88 -9.59 -19.21 6.06
C THR A 88 -11.06 -18.94 5.76
N HIS A 89 -11.96 -19.37 6.66
CA HIS A 89 -13.41 -19.15 6.49
C HIS A 89 -13.91 -17.81 7.02
N HIS A 90 -13.07 -17.07 7.75
CA HIS A 90 -13.46 -15.83 8.42
C HIS A 90 -13.18 -14.58 7.57
N TRP A 91 -14.21 -13.76 7.39
CA TRP A 91 -14.17 -12.53 6.56
C TRP A 91 -13.18 -11.47 7.07
N TYR A 92 -12.89 -11.44 8.38
CA TYR A 92 -12.05 -10.38 8.98
C TYR A 92 -10.59 -10.44 8.51
N TYR A 93 -10.03 -11.61 8.22
CA TYR A 93 -8.67 -11.72 7.66
C TYR A 93 -8.58 -11.16 6.23
N ILE A 94 -9.61 -11.39 5.43
CA ILE A 94 -9.73 -10.86 4.07
C ILE A 94 -9.87 -9.33 4.13
N ALA A 95 -10.75 -8.83 4.99
CA ALA A 95 -10.93 -7.40 5.20
C ALA A 95 -9.64 -6.73 5.68
N ALA A 96 -8.93 -7.34 6.64
CA ALA A 96 -7.63 -6.84 7.11
C ALA A 96 -6.60 -6.78 5.97
N TYR A 97 -6.57 -7.78 5.10
CA TYR A 97 -5.68 -7.81 3.95
C TYR A 97 -6.03 -6.74 2.91
N VAL A 98 -7.31 -6.50 2.63
CA VAL A 98 -7.75 -5.40 1.75
C VAL A 98 -7.41 -4.03 2.34
N VAL A 99 -7.59 -3.83 3.66
CA VAL A 99 -7.17 -2.60 4.34
C VAL A 99 -5.66 -2.40 4.24
N PHE A 100 -4.87 -3.48 4.39
CA PHE A 100 -3.43 -3.43 4.17
C PHE A 100 -3.08 -3.02 2.74
N MET A 101 -3.71 -3.61 1.71
CA MET A 101 -3.50 -3.23 0.31
C MET A 101 -3.89 -1.77 0.05
N LEU A 102 -5.00 -1.29 0.60
CA LEU A 102 -5.44 0.12 0.52
C LEU A 102 -4.40 1.08 1.08
N TRP A 103 -3.83 0.72 2.25
CA TRP A 103 -2.83 1.54 2.91
C TRP A 103 -1.53 1.64 2.11
N VAL A 104 -1.03 0.51 1.59
CA VAL A 104 0.14 0.46 0.72
C VAL A 104 -0.09 1.23 -0.58
N ALA A 105 -1.28 1.08 -1.19
CA ALA A 105 -1.66 1.79 -2.40
C ALA A 105 -1.69 3.31 -2.19
N ALA A 106 -2.23 3.78 -1.07
CA ALA A 106 -2.28 5.21 -0.76
C ALA A 106 -0.88 5.82 -0.58
N ILE A 107 0.02 5.10 0.09
CA ILE A 107 1.43 5.50 0.23
C ILE A 107 2.11 5.60 -1.14
N GLU A 108 1.88 4.61 -1.99
CA GLU A 108 2.44 4.56 -3.34
C GLU A 108 1.95 5.74 -4.19
N VAL A 109 0.65 6.05 -4.19
CA VAL A 109 0.12 7.25 -4.88
C VAL A 109 0.76 8.53 -4.36
N MET A 110 0.88 8.69 -3.04
CA MET A 110 1.42 9.91 -2.42
C MET A 110 2.89 10.17 -2.79
N SER A 111 3.61 9.14 -3.21
CA SER A 111 5.03 9.25 -3.53
C SER A 111 5.33 9.75 -4.96
N ARG A 112 4.34 9.68 -5.86
CA ARG A 112 4.53 9.91 -7.30
C ARG A 112 4.52 11.39 -7.71
N PRO A 113 3.65 12.26 -7.16
CA PRO A 113 3.65 13.68 -7.50
C PRO A 113 4.93 14.42 -7.07
N SER A 114 5.39 15.35 -7.91
CA SER A 114 6.53 16.26 -7.62
C SER A 114 6.20 17.34 -6.57
N HIS A 115 4.92 17.67 -6.43
CA HIS A 115 4.41 18.64 -5.48
C HIS A 115 3.55 17.93 -4.44
N SER A 116 3.54 18.45 -3.22
CA SER A 116 2.74 17.90 -2.13
C SER A 116 2.09 19.00 -1.30
N TYR A 117 1.04 18.65 -0.58
CA TYR A 117 0.33 19.56 0.33
C TYR A 117 0.02 18.84 1.65
N ALA A 118 -0.24 19.60 2.71
CA ALA A 118 -0.48 19.01 4.03
C ALA A 118 -1.81 18.23 4.04
N GLY A 119 -1.81 17.01 4.56
CA GLY A 119 -2.99 16.14 4.54
C GLY A 119 -3.22 15.37 3.23
N MET A 120 -2.33 15.44 2.24
CA MET A 120 -2.47 14.70 0.98
C MET A 120 -2.74 13.19 1.18
N LEU A 121 -2.11 12.55 2.17
CA LEU A 121 -2.34 11.15 2.49
C LEU A 121 -3.81 10.86 2.84
N SER A 122 -4.45 11.68 3.67
CA SER A 122 -5.83 11.42 4.10
C SER A 122 -6.81 11.60 2.94
N HIS A 123 -6.58 12.58 2.06
CA HIS A 123 -7.38 12.76 0.85
C HIS A 123 -7.22 11.58 -0.12
N ILE A 124 -6.01 11.05 -0.29
CA ILE A 124 -5.76 9.86 -1.13
C ILE A 124 -6.42 8.63 -0.51
N ILE A 125 -6.27 8.39 0.80
CA ILE A 125 -6.92 7.27 1.48
C ILE A 125 -8.43 7.35 1.30
N LEU A 126 -9.01 8.55 1.49
CA LEU A 126 -10.44 8.76 1.29
C LEU A 126 -10.87 8.48 -0.16
N ALA A 127 -10.12 8.98 -1.15
CA ALA A 127 -10.42 8.78 -2.56
C ALA A 127 -10.37 7.31 -2.97
N ILE A 128 -9.28 6.60 -2.63
CA ILE A 128 -9.08 5.19 -2.97
C ILE A 128 -10.09 4.31 -2.23
N THR A 129 -10.32 4.56 -0.93
CA THR A 129 -11.26 3.77 -0.14
C THR A 129 -12.68 3.99 -0.66
N ALA A 130 -13.09 5.24 -0.91
CA ALA A 130 -14.42 5.53 -1.43
C ALA A 130 -14.65 4.86 -2.78
N CYS A 131 -13.75 5.02 -3.75
CA CYS A 131 -13.96 4.43 -5.08
C CYS A 131 -13.91 2.90 -5.04
N THR A 132 -12.93 2.31 -4.34
CA THR A 132 -12.75 0.87 -4.31
C THR A 132 -13.88 0.20 -3.54
N SER A 133 -14.26 0.73 -2.36
CA SER A 133 -15.37 0.16 -1.59
C SER A 133 -16.69 0.28 -2.35
N THR A 134 -17.01 1.44 -2.94
CA THR A 134 -18.26 1.59 -3.70
C THR A 134 -18.34 0.63 -4.88
N VAL A 135 -17.28 0.53 -5.69
CA VAL A 135 -17.29 -0.34 -6.88
C VAL A 135 -17.21 -1.82 -6.49
N LEU A 136 -16.43 -2.19 -5.48
CA LEU A 136 -16.30 -3.57 -5.04
C LEU A 136 -17.61 -4.08 -4.43
N ILE A 137 -18.27 -3.26 -3.61
CA ILE A 137 -19.59 -3.59 -3.04
C ILE A 137 -20.63 -3.72 -4.16
N TYR A 138 -20.68 -2.75 -5.09
CA TYR A 138 -21.60 -2.81 -6.24
C TYR A 138 -21.34 -4.04 -7.11
N GLY A 139 -20.10 -4.29 -7.48
CA GLY A 139 -19.69 -5.39 -8.35
C GLY A 139 -19.95 -6.77 -7.73
N MET A 140 -19.62 -6.94 -6.45
CA MET A 140 -19.83 -8.21 -5.76
C MET A 140 -21.31 -8.48 -5.50
N LEU A 141 -22.05 -7.51 -4.93
CA LEU A 141 -23.42 -7.73 -4.50
C LEU A 141 -24.43 -7.73 -5.67
N LEU A 142 -24.25 -6.87 -6.67
CA LEU A 142 -25.26 -6.66 -7.71
C LEU A 142 -24.90 -7.33 -9.04
N VAL A 143 -23.62 -7.42 -9.39
CA VAL A 143 -23.22 -7.98 -10.70
C VAL A 143 -22.96 -9.47 -10.60
N ILE A 144 -22.18 -9.90 -9.60
CA ILE A 144 -21.77 -11.30 -9.47
C ILE A 144 -22.84 -12.14 -8.76
N GLN A 145 -23.41 -11.66 -7.65
CA GLN A 145 -24.37 -12.45 -6.89
C GLN A 145 -25.79 -12.47 -7.48
N TRP A 146 -26.23 -11.41 -8.15
CA TRP A 146 -27.60 -11.34 -8.68
C TRP A 146 -27.75 -12.02 -10.05
N GLY A 147 -26.67 -12.13 -10.83
CA GLY A 147 -26.69 -12.64 -12.20
C GLY A 147 -26.39 -14.13 -12.39
N THR A 148 -25.85 -14.82 -11.37
CA THR A 148 -25.47 -16.25 -11.47
C THR A 148 -26.21 -17.17 -10.51
N VAL A 149 -27.21 -16.66 -9.79
CA VAL A 149 -28.05 -17.46 -8.90
C VAL A 149 -29.38 -17.74 -9.59
N GLU A 150 -29.39 -18.74 -10.46
CA GLU A 150 -30.56 -19.61 -10.45
C GLU A 150 -30.67 -20.22 -9.03
N PRO A 151 -31.89 -20.46 -8.52
CA PRO A 151 -32.14 -20.94 -7.15
C PRO A 151 -31.79 -22.43 -7.00
N LEU A 152 -30.55 -22.81 -7.32
CA LEU A 152 -30.00 -24.14 -7.10
C LEU A 152 -29.15 -24.11 -5.83
N GLY A 153 -29.84 -24.17 -4.68
CA GLY A 153 -29.43 -24.90 -3.48
C GLY A 153 -28.07 -24.62 -2.81
N ALA A 154 -27.24 -23.69 -3.30
CA ALA A 154 -25.94 -23.37 -2.71
C ALA A 154 -26.05 -22.12 -1.83
N SER A 155 -26.62 -22.28 -0.65
CA SER A 155 -26.68 -21.29 0.43
C SER A 155 -25.30 -20.83 0.96
N ASP A 156 -24.20 -21.26 0.34
CA ASP A 156 -22.84 -21.14 0.87
C ASP A 156 -21.89 -20.26 0.03
N LEU A 157 -22.32 -19.68 -1.11
CA LEU A 157 -21.46 -18.73 -1.85
C LEU A 157 -21.45 -17.36 -1.16
N LYS A 158 -20.65 -17.29 -0.09
CA LYS A 158 -20.38 -16.09 0.69
C LYS A 158 -19.78 -14.99 -0.21
N TRP A 159 -20.32 -13.77 -0.13
CA TRP A 159 -19.86 -12.59 -0.89
C TRP A 159 -18.37 -12.26 -0.68
N TRP A 160 -17.74 -12.81 0.35
CA TRP A 160 -16.33 -12.64 0.70
C TRP A 160 -15.43 -13.77 0.21
N ALA A 161 -15.84 -14.60 -0.74
CA ALA A 161 -15.01 -15.69 -1.28
C ALA A 161 -13.58 -15.17 -1.64
N PRO A 162 -12.53 -15.62 -0.91
CA PRO A 162 -11.19 -15.02 -1.00
C PRO A 162 -10.60 -15.01 -2.42
N GLN A 163 -10.86 -16.09 -3.17
CA GLN A 163 -10.37 -16.29 -4.53
C GLN A 163 -10.89 -15.26 -5.55
N TYR A 164 -12.04 -14.63 -5.28
CA TYR A 164 -12.60 -13.58 -6.14
C TYR A 164 -12.34 -12.19 -5.54
N PHE A 165 -12.57 -12.04 -4.24
CA PHE A 165 -12.53 -10.74 -3.58
C PHE A 165 -11.13 -10.12 -3.60
N ILE A 166 -10.10 -10.92 -3.33
CA ILE A 166 -8.71 -10.42 -3.23
C ILE A 166 -8.15 -10.03 -4.59
N PRO A 167 -8.22 -10.87 -5.65
CA PRO A 167 -7.75 -10.48 -6.97
C PRO A 167 -8.53 -9.30 -7.55
N ILE A 168 -9.86 -9.25 -7.39
CA ILE A 168 -10.68 -8.14 -7.89
C ILE A 168 -10.31 -6.85 -7.16
N ALA A 169 -10.22 -6.86 -5.83
CA ALA A 169 -9.77 -5.70 -5.07
C ALA A 169 -8.36 -5.26 -5.49
N GLY A 170 -7.42 -6.20 -5.64
CA GLY A 170 -6.06 -5.94 -6.09
C GLY A 170 -6.00 -5.28 -7.47
N MET A 171 -6.79 -5.77 -8.44
CA MET A 171 -6.87 -5.18 -9.78
C MET A 171 -7.52 -3.80 -9.77
N LEU A 172 -8.60 -3.60 -9.00
CA LEU A 172 -9.24 -2.29 -8.85
C LEU A 172 -8.24 -1.28 -8.29
N LEU A 173 -7.54 -1.64 -7.21
CA LEU A 173 -6.53 -0.78 -6.58
C LEU A 173 -5.36 -0.50 -7.52
N GLY A 174 -4.77 -1.53 -8.14
CA GLY A 174 -3.60 -1.37 -9.00
C GLY A 174 -3.84 -0.48 -10.20
N ASN A 175 -4.99 -0.63 -10.87
CA ASN A 175 -5.35 0.20 -12.02
C ASN A 175 -5.77 1.61 -11.60
N SER A 176 -6.62 1.74 -10.57
CA SER A 176 -7.07 3.05 -10.09
C SER A 176 -5.92 3.89 -9.53
N LEU A 177 -4.94 3.26 -8.89
CA LEU A 177 -3.73 3.90 -8.38
C LEU A 177 -2.98 4.68 -9.46
N SER A 178 -2.87 4.11 -10.66
CA SER A 178 -2.19 4.76 -11.78
C SER A 178 -2.95 6.01 -12.22
N GLY A 179 -4.27 5.91 -12.42
CA GLY A 179 -5.11 7.05 -12.79
C GLY A 179 -5.12 8.16 -11.73
N ILE A 180 -5.31 7.81 -10.46
CA ILE A 180 -5.30 8.77 -9.35
C ILE A 180 -3.95 9.49 -9.26
N SER A 181 -2.84 8.76 -9.39
CA SER A 181 -1.51 9.34 -9.38
C SER A 181 -1.28 10.32 -10.54
N LEU A 182 -1.71 9.96 -11.75
CA LEU A 182 -1.59 10.82 -12.94
C LEU A 182 -2.44 12.09 -12.78
N GLY A 183 -3.68 11.95 -12.33
CA GLY A 183 -4.58 13.08 -12.08
C GLY A 183 -4.03 14.02 -11.01
N LEU A 184 -3.54 13.47 -9.89
CA LEU A 184 -2.96 14.26 -8.81
C LEU A 184 -1.65 14.94 -9.22
N THR A 185 -0.78 14.26 -9.95
CA THR A 185 0.46 14.86 -10.47
C THR A 185 0.14 16.01 -11.42
N THR A 186 -0.82 15.81 -12.32
CA THR A 186 -1.21 16.82 -13.31
C THR A 186 -1.86 18.02 -12.66
N VAL A 187 -2.84 17.83 -11.75
CA VAL A 187 -3.52 18.97 -11.10
C VAL A 187 -2.56 19.80 -10.25
N LEU A 188 -1.65 19.15 -9.52
CA LEU A 188 -0.70 19.86 -8.67
C LEU A 188 0.34 20.60 -9.51
N GLN A 189 0.80 20.01 -10.60
CA GLN A 189 1.72 20.65 -11.52
C GLN A 189 1.07 21.86 -12.20
N GLU A 190 -0.14 21.70 -12.75
CA GLU A 190 -0.89 22.78 -13.40
C GLU A 190 -1.24 23.93 -12.45
N LEU A 191 -1.56 23.65 -11.19
CA LEU A 191 -1.77 24.69 -10.18
C LEU A 191 -0.46 25.39 -9.77
N ALA A 192 0.67 24.70 -9.82
CA ALA A 192 1.98 25.27 -9.52
C ALA A 192 2.51 26.14 -10.68
N THR A 193 2.40 25.68 -11.92
CA THR A 193 2.89 26.41 -13.11
C THR A 193 1.89 27.43 -13.64
N GLY A 194 0.59 27.14 -13.58
CA GLY A 194 -0.50 27.99 -14.06
C GLY A 194 -1.08 28.93 -13.00
N LYS A 195 -0.35 29.16 -11.91
CA LYS A 195 -0.77 29.98 -10.77
C LYS A 195 -1.33 31.34 -11.18
N ASP A 196 -0.59 32.08 -12.02
CA ASP A 196 -0.93 33.45 -12.41
C ASP A 196 -2.29 33.52 -13.12
N ARG A 197 -2.57 32.54 -14.00
CA ARG A 197 -3.83 32.45 -14.72
C ARG A 197 -5.02 32.23 -13.78
N VAL A 198 -4.85 31.35 -12.79
CA VAL A 198 -5.89 31.09 -11.78
C VAL A 198 -6.12 32.32 -10.92
N GLU A 199 -5.06 33.02 -10.49
CA GLU A 199 -5.17 34.24 -9.68
C GLU A 199 -5.86 35.38 -10.43
N VAL A 200 -5.57 35.57 -11.72
CA VAL A 200 -6.26 36.57 -12.56
C VAL A 200 -7.75 36.29 -12.65
N LEU A 201 -8.14 35.03 -12.88
CA LEU A 201 -9.56 34.66 -12.95
C LEU A 201 -10.28 34.91 -11.61
N LEU A 202 -9.64 34.56 -10.49
CA LEU A 202 -10.17 34.83 -9.16
C LEU A 202 -10.28 36.34 -8.88
N ALA A 203 -9.33 37.15 -9.36
CA ALA A 203 -9.36 38.61 -9.21
C ALA A 203 -10.48 39.28 -10.00
N VAL A 204 -10.88 38.72 -11.15
CA VAL A 204 -12.04 39.17 -11.94
C VAL A 204 -13.38 38.69 -11.35
N GLY A 205 -13.34 37.91 -10.26
CA GLY A 205 -14.53 37.46 -9.53
C GLY A 205 -15.02 36.06 -9.92
N ALA A 206 -14.23 35.28 -10.66
CA ALA A 206 -14.57 33.89 -10.95
C ALA A 206 -14.59 33.05 -9.67
N THR A 207 -15.53 32.13 -9.58
CA THR A 207 -15.56 31.16 -8.47
C THR A 207 -14.39 30.19 -8.56
N ARG A 208 -14.06 29.53 -7.44
CA ARG A 208 -12.99 28.51 -7.41
C ARG A 208 -13.16 27.41 -8.47
N PHE A 209 -14.40 27.04 -8.78
CA PHE A 209 -14.70 25.98 -9.76
C PHE A 209 -14.54 26.49 -11.19
N GLU A 210 -14.91 27.74 -11.46
CA GLU A 210 -14.71 28.36 -12.78
C GLU A 210 -13.23 28.59 -13.07
N ALA A 211 -12.49 29.13 -12.09
CA ALA A 211 -11.06 29.41 -12.22
C ALA A 211 -10.23 28.14 -12.43
N THR A 212 -10.64 27.01 -11.84
CA THR A 212 -9.90 25.73 -11.93
C THR A 212 -10.48 24.74 -12.94
N LYS A 213 -11.58 25.08 -13.65
CA LYS A 213 -12.27 24.17 -14.58
C LYS A 213 -11.34 23.58 -15.64
N GLY A 214 -10.47 24.42 -16.22
CA GLY A 214 -9.49 23.99 -17.22
C GLY A 214 -8.46 23.01 -16.64
N VAL A 215 -7.94 23.33 -15.45
CA VAL A 215 -6.95 22.51 -14.73
C VAL A 215 -7.53 21.15 -14.35
N VAL A 216 -8.74 21.12 -13.79
CA VAL A 216 -9.44 19.88 -13.45
C VAL A 216 -9.69 19.03 -14.70
N ARG A 217 -10.17 19.64 -15.79
CA ARG A 217 -10.44 18.92 -17.04
C ARG A 217 -9.17 18.27 -17.59
N GLN A 218 -8.05 19.00 -17.61
CA GLN A 218 -6.78 18.47 -18.09
C GLN A 218 -6.24 17.34 -17.19
N ALA A 219 -6.36 17.50 -15.87
CA ALA A 219 -5.97 16.46 -14.92
C ALA A 219 -6.78 15.18 -15.09
N LEU A 220 -8.11 15.28 -15.22
CA LEU A 220 -8.99 14.13 -15.41
C LEU A 220 -8.77 13.46 -16.78
N ASN A 221 -8.58 14.23 -17.84
CA ASN A 221 -8.21 13.66 -19.15
C ASN A 221 -6.90 12.87 -19.05
N THR A 222 -5.87 13.45 -18.44
CA THR A 222 -4.56 12.78 -18.28
C THR A 222 -4.67 11.51 -17.43
N ALA A 223 -5.53 11.51 -16.40
CA ALA A 223 -5.78 10.34 -15.56
C ALA A 223 -6.53 9.21 -16.28
N LEU A 224 -7.50 9.55 -17.14
CA LEU A 224 -8.43 8.59 -17.73
C LEU A 224 -8.02 8.08 -19.11
N LEU A 225 -7.22 8.84 -19.86
CA LEU A 225 -6.78 8.47 -21.21
C LEU A 225 -6.11 7.08 -21.29
N PRO A 226 -5.22 6.66 -20.37
CA PRO A 226 -4.62 5.32 -20.43
C PRO A 226 -5.66 4.21 -20.34
N MET A 227 -6.70 4.40 -19.52
CA MET A 227 -7.77 3.42 -19.36
C MET A 227 -8.64 3.34 -20.62
N VAL A 228 -8.98 4.47 -21.23
CA VAL A 228 -9.71 4.51 -22.51
C VAL A 228 -8.90 3.79 -23.61
N ASN A 229 -7.61 4.09 -23.72
CA ASN A 229 -6.73 3.45 -24.70
C ASN A 229 -6.62 1.93 -24.48
N GLN A 230 -6.59 1.48 -23.23
CA GLN A 230 -6.60 0.05 -22.92
C GLN A 230 -7.91 -0.61 -23.36
N MET A 231 -9.06 0.02 -23.11
CA MET A 231 -10.38 -0.50 -23.50
C MET A 231 -10.55 -0.62 -25.02
N SER A 232 -9.96 0.30 -25.80
CA SER A 232 -10.05 0.25 -27.27
C SER A 232 -9.30 -0.93 -27.90
N VAL A 233 -8.34 -1.52 -27.18
CA VAL A 233 -7.40 -2.51 -27.71
C VAL A 233 -7.63 -3.91 -27.11
N VAL A 234 -8.28 -3.98 -25.94
CA VAL A 234 -8.67 -5.24 -25.29
C VAL A 234 -9.60 -6.07 -26.20
N GLY A 235 -9.29 -7.35 -26.32
CA GLY A 235 -10.06 -8.31 -27.11
C GLY A 235 -9.67 -8.39 -28.59
N ILE A 236 -8.95 -7.39 -29.12
CA ILE A 236 -8.42 -7.40 -30.49
C ILE A 236 -6.92 -7.68 -30.49
N VAL A 237 -6.15 -6.89 -29.73
CA VAL A 237 -4.67 -7.01 -29.70
C VAL A 237 -4.18 -7.60 -28.39
N SER A 238 -4.87 -7.29 -27.29
CA SER A 238 -4.46 -7.75 -25.95
C SER A 238 -5.55 -8.63 -25.33
N ILE A 239 -5.15 -9.81 -24.88
CA ILE A 239 -5.98 -10.68 -24.04
C ILE A 239 -5.56 -10.42 -22.58
N PRO A 240 -6.47 -9.97 -21.71
CA PRO A 240 -6.13 -9.73 -20.31
C PRO A 240 -5.57 -10.97 -19.62
N GLY A 241 -4.64 -10.77 -18.69
CA GLY A 241 -3.92 -11.87 -18.03
C GLY A 241 -4.84 -12.79 -17.22
N MET A 242 -5.85 -12.25 -16.52
CA MET A 242 -6.84 -13.07 -15.80
C MET A 242 -7.69 -13.92 -16.75
N MET A 243 -8.13 -13.36 -17.87
CA MET A 243 -8.89 -14.09 -18.89
C MET A 243 -8.04 -15.22 -19.49
N THR A 244 -6.79 -14.93 -19.84
CA THR A 244 -5.84 -15.94 -20.32
C THR A 244 -5.63 -17.03 -19.26
N GLY A 245 -5.46 -16.65 -18.00
CA GLY A 245 -5.31 -17.59 -16.89
C GLY A 245 -6.52 -18.52 -16.70
N GLN A 246 -7.74 -17.99 -16.82
CA GLN A 246 -8.97 -18.81 -16.77
C GLN A 246 -9.05 -19.78 -17.95
N ILE A 247 -8.70 -19.34 -19.16
CA ILE A 247 -8.68 -20.18 -20.36
C ILE A 247 -7.63 -21.30 -20.23
N LEU A 248 -6.42 -20.96 -19.76
CA LEU A 248 -5.36 -21.95 -19.51
C LEU A 248 -5.73 -22.93 -18.40
N ALA A 249 -6.57 -22.52 -17.44
CA ALA A 249 -7.12 -23.39 -16.41
C ALA A 249 -8.36 -24.20 -16.87
N GLY A 250 -8.68 -24.19 -18.17
CA GLY A 250 -9.78 -24.98 -18.75
C GLY A 250 -11.18 -24.34 -18.66
N SER A 251 -11.30 -23.07 -18.26
CA SER A 251 -12.60 -22.39 -18.25
C SER A 251 -13.08 -22.06 -19.68
N PRO A 252 -14.38 -22.18 -19.98
CA PRO A 252 -14.92 -21.81 -21.30
C PRO A 252 -14.57 -20.37 -21.68
N PRO A 253 -14.00 -20.11 -22.88
CA PRO A 253 -13.55 -18.77 -23.28
C PRO A 253 -14.65 -17.71 -23.22
N LEU A 254 -15.89 -18.08 -23.55
CA LEU A 254 -17.03 -17.17 -23.51
C LEU A 254 -17.37 -16.73 -22.08
N GLN A 255 -17.23 -17.62 -21.10
CA GLN A 255 -17.45 -17.29 -19.70
C GLN A 255 -16.35 -16.36 -19.17
N ALA A 256 -15.08 -16.66 -19.49
CA ALA A 256 -13.94 -15.82 -19.14
C ALA A 256 -14.07 -14.40 -19.73
N ALA A 257 -14.55 -14.28 -20.97
CA ALA A 257 -14.81 -12.99 -21.61
C ALA A 257 -15.87 -12.15 -20.86
N LYS A 258 -16.99 -12.77 -20.44
CA LYS A 258 -18.05 -12.07 -19.69
C LYS A 258 -17.53 -11.51 -18.36
N TYR A 259 -16.74 -12.31 -17.62
CA TYR A 259 -16.10 -11.85 -16.38
C TYR A 259 -15.13 -10.69 -16.65
N GLN A 260 -14.34 -10.80 -17.72
CA GLN A 260 -13.35 -9.78 -18.06
C GLN A 260 -14.01 -8.45 -18.45
N ILE A 261 -15.13 -8.46 -19.18
CA ILE A 261 -15.92 -7.27 -19.51
C ILE A 261 -16.42 -6.60 -18.22
N ALA A 262 -17.02 -7.37 -17.31
CA ALA A 262 -17.50 -6.85 -16.03
C ALA A 262 -16.38 -6.19 -15.20
N ILE A 263 -15.21 -6.87 -15.11
CA ILE A 263 -14.06 -6.35 -14.38
C ILE A 263 -13.49 -5.10 -15.01
N LEU A 264 -13.45 -5.01 -16.34
CA LEU A 264 -12.95 -3.84 -17.05
C LEU A 264 -13.84 -2.60 -16.79
N PHE A 265 -15.17 -2.76 -16.79
CA PHE A 265 -16.09 -1.69 -16.42
C PHE A 265 -15.96 -1.28 -14.95
N MET A 266 -15.73 -2.23 -14.04
CA MET A 266 -15.46 -1.92 -12.64
C MET A 266 -14.15 -1.12 -12.49
N ILE A 267 -13.06 -1.55 -13.12
CA ILE A 267 -11.78 -0.84 -13.11
C ILE A 267 -11.94 0.58 -13.69
N SER A 268 -12.64 0.70 -14.81
CA SER A 268 -12.94 1.98 -15.46
C SER A 268 -13.65 2.94 -14.50
N THR A 269 -14.72 2.46 -13.87
CA THR A 269 -15.51 3.23 -12.91
C THR A 269 -14.70 3.60 -11.66
N ALA A 270 -13.95 2.66 -11.09
CA ALA A 270 -13.13 2.88 -9.91
C ALA A 270 -12.02 3.92 -10.16
N THR A 271 -11.41 3.85 -11.35
CA THR A 271 -10.36 4.79 -11.78
C THR A 271 -10.94 6.19 -11.99
N ALA A 272 -12.11 6.29 -12.64
CA ALA A 272 -12.80 7.55 -12.85
C ALA A 272 -13.22 8.20 -11.53
N LEU A 273 -13.95 7.48 -10.68
CA LEU A 273 -14.39 7.98 -9.37
C LEU A 273 -13.21 8.36 -8.48
N GLY A 274 -12.20 7.50 -8.40
CA GLY A 274 -11.01 7.75 -7.58
C GLY A 274 -10.27 9.01 -8.05
N SER A 275 -10.07 9.16 -9.36
CA SER A 275 -9.38 10.33 -9.93
C SER A 275 -10.18 11.62 -9.73
N ILE A 276 -11.50 11.57 -9.92
CA ILE A 276 -12.41 12.69 -9.65
C ILE A 276 -12.29 13.10 -8.19
N ILE A 277 -12.52 12.18 -7.24
CA ILE A 277 -12.49 12.50 -5.81
C ILE A 277 -11.12 13.07 -5.41
N ALA A 278 -10.02 12.46 -5.84
CA ALA A 278 -8.67 12.92 -5.51
C ALA A 278 -8.37 14.32 -6.07
N VAL A 279 -8.69 14.57 -7.35
CA VAL A 279 -8.47 15.88 -8.00
C VAL A 279 -9.34 16.95 -7.35
N PHE A 280 -10.62 16.67 -7.10
CA PHE A 280 -11.53 17.61 -6.46
C PHE A 280 -11.09 17.94 -5.03
N LEU A 281 -10.69 16.93 -4.23
CA LEU A 281 -10.18 17.16 -2.87
C LEU A 281 -8.89 18.00 -2.89
N ALA A 282 -7.98 17.76 -3.83
CA ALA A 282 -6.77 18.55 -3.98
C ALA A 282 -7.09 20.01 -4.31
N VAL A 283 -8.00 20.26 -5.26
CA VAL A 283 -8.44 21.61 -5.63
C VAL A 283 -9.14 22.32 -4.47
N MET A 284 -10.05 21.65 -3.77
CA MET A 284 -10.75 22.24 -2.60
C MET A 284 -9.80 22.54 -1.44
N TYR A 285 -8.69 21.82 -1.32
CA TYR A 285 -7.67 22.09 -0.31
C TYR A 285 -6.73 23.24 -0.71
N ILE A 286 -6.36 23.35 -1.99
CA ILE A 286 -5.40 24.36 -2.45
C ILE A 286 -6.09 25.71 -2.73
N VAL A 287 -7.33 25.69 -3.24
CA VAL A 287 -8.15 26.88 -3.46
C VAL A 287 -9.18 26.97 -2.34
N ASP A 288 -8.98 27.91 -1.42
CA ASP A 288 -9.77 28.02 -0.21
C ASP A 288 -11.24 28.40 -0.48
N SER A 289 -12.09 28.27 0.54
CA SER A 289 -13.50 28.68 0.49
C SER A 289 -13.68 30.16 0.18
N GLN A 290 -12.70 30.99 0.54
CA GLN A 290 -12.65 32.43 0.22
C GLN A 290 -12.19 32.74 -1.21
N HIS A 291 -12.18 31.76 -2.12
CA HIS A 291 -11.77 31.93 -3.52
C HIS A 291 -10.35 32.50 -3.67
N ARG A 292 -9.41 32.00 -2.85
CA ARG A 292 -8.00 32.38 -2.89
C ARG A 292 -7.13 31.18 -3.15
N LEU A 293 -6.19 31.32 -4.08
CA LEU A 293 -5.19 30.30 -4.34
C LEU A 293 -4.12 30.34 -3.25
N ARG A 294 -4.08 29.29 -2.41
CA ARG A 294 -3.11 29.17 -1.32
C ARG A 294 -1.83 28.51 -1.81
N SER A 295 -1.02 29.28 -2.55
CA SER A 295 0.29 28.82 -3.04
C SER A 295 1.26 28.43 -1.90
N ASP A 296 1.03 28.94 -0.68
CA ASP A 296 1.72 28.53 0.55
C ASP A 296 1.51 27.04 0.90
N ARG A 297 0.41 26.44 0.42
CA ARG A 297 0.09 25.01 0.65
C ARG A 297 0.80 24.08 -0.33
N LEU A 298 1.31 24.59 -1.45
CA LEU A 298 2.06 23.83 -2.45
C LEU A 298 3.53 23.77 -2.05
N ARG A 299 3.98 22.61 -1.61
CA ARG A 299 5.38 22.35 -1.31
C ARG A 299 6.01 21.60 -2.47
N SER A 300 6.97 22.23 -3.13
CA SER A 300 7.85 21.52 -4.06
C SER A 300 8.61 20.46 -3.29
N ARG A 301 8.49 19.21 -3.72
CA ARG A 301 9.23 18.11 -3.13
C ARG A 301 10.51 17.97 -3.95
N ASN A 302 11.65 18.35 -3.38
CA ASN A 302 12.92 17.87 -3.91
C ASN A 302 12.85 16.34 -3.88
N ARG A 303 12.92 15.71 -5.06
CA ARG A 303 12.74 14.26 -5.25
C ARG A 303 13.47 13.52 -4.12
N PRO A 304 12.77 12.94 -3.13
CA PRO A 304 13.42 11.95 -2.29
C PRO A 304 13.80 10.77 -3.22
N PRO A 305 14.82 9.98 -2.87
CA PRO A 305 15.01 8.71 -3.54
C PRO A 305 13.70 7.91 -3.41
N GLY A 306 13.43 7.00 -4.35
CA GLY A 306 12.14 6.31 -4.50
C GLY A 306 11.53 5.79 -3.18
N ILE A 307 10.27 5.41 -3.25
CA ILE A 307 9.43 4.91 -2.13
C ILE A 307 10.18 4.08 -1.09
N GLU A 308 11.18 3.32 -1.49
CA GLU A 308 12.09 2.56 -0.64
C GLU A 308 12.86 3.40 0.38
N VAL A 309 13.48 4.54 0.03
CA VAL A 309 14.16 5.38 1.03
C VAL A 309 13.16 6.09 1.91
N TRP A 310 12.04 6.56 1.35
CA TRP A 310 11.00 7.20 2.15
C TRP A 310 10.30 6.21 3.11
N ALA A 311 10.00 4.99 2.65
CA ALA A 311 9.35 3.93 3.42
C ALA A 311 10.34 3.26 4.37
N MET A 312 11.62 3.11 4.03
CA MET A 312 12.67 2.63 4.93
C MET A 312 12.90 3.64 6.06
N VAL A 313 13.06 4.93 5.75
CA VAL A 313 13.18 6.00 6.75
C VAL A 313 11.92 6.07 7.62
N LYS A 314 10.72 5.93 7.03
CA LYS A 314 9.49 5.89 7.82
C LYS A 314 9.33 4.61 8.64
N ALA A 315 9.70 3.44 8.12
CA ALA A 315 9.65 2.18 8.85
C ALA A 315 10.59 2.23 10.06
N ILE A 316 11.79 2.79 9.89
CA ILE A 316 12.73 3.07 10.98
C ILE A 316 12.09 4.02 12.01
N SER A 317 11.47 5.13 11.57
CA SER A 317 10.77 6.06 12.48
C SER A 317 9.51 5.48 13.15
N ALA A 318 8.86 4.50 12.51
CA ALA A 318 7.67 3.82 13.02
C ALA A 318 8.06 2.80 14.10
N VAL A 319 9.17 2.08 13.91
CA VAL A 319 9.80 1.23 14.93
C VAL A 319 10.25 2.07 16.13
N GLU A 320 10.78 3.26 15.89
CA GLU A 320 11.10 4.21 16.97
C GLU A 320 9.85 4.77 17.68
N SER A 321 8.74 4.96 16.96
CA SER A 321 7.46 5.38 17.55
C SER A 321 6.80 4.28 18.38
N VAL A 322 6.94 3.01 17.99
CA VAL A 322 6.52 1.85 18.79
C VAL A 322 7.42 1.69 20.02
N ARG A 323 8.73 1.89 19.88
CA ARG A 323 9.67 1.94 21.02
C ARG A 323 9.40 3.11 21.96
N SER A 324 8.98 4.27 21.46
CA SER A 324 8.64 5.43 22.30
C SER A 324 7.28 5.25 22.98
N PHE A 325 6.30 4.60 22.34
CA PHE A 325 5.06 4.16 22.97
C PHE A 325 5.30 3.12 24.07
N GLY A 326 6.20 2.15 23.83
CA GLY A 326 6.65 1.18 24.84
C GLY A 326 7.32 1.86 26.04
N ARG A 327 8.18 2.86 25.83
CA ARG A 327 8.75 3.69 26.91
C ARG A 327 7.68 4.52 27.64
N ARG A 328 6.67 5.04 26.94
CA ARG A 328 5.53 5.74 27.53
C ARG A 328 4.67 4.82 28.41
N MET A 329 4.40 3.61 27.97
CA MET A 329 3.69 2.57 28.73
C MET A 329 4.48 2.08 29.94
N TYR A 330 5.79 1.90 29.81
CA TYR A 330 6.68 1.59 30.92
C TYR A 330 6.64 2.71 31.98
N ASN A 331 6.69 3.98 31.57
CA ASN A 331 6.61 5.12 32.49
C ASN A 331 5.23 5.27 33.14
N ILE A 332 4.12 4.96 32.45
CA ILE A 332 2.78 4.94 33.05
C ILE A 332 2.67 3.83 34.09
N ARG A 333 3.25 2.64 33.82
CA ARG A 333 3.28 1.53 34.77
C ARG A 333 4.18 1.84 35.98
N ARG A 334 5.34 2.48 35.77
CA ARG A 334 6.25 2.93 36.84
C ARG A 334 5.62 4.02 37.72
N ARG A 335 4.81 4.91 37.15
CA ARG A 335 4.06 5.95 37.88
C ARG A 335 2.98 5.36 38.82
N ASN A 336 2.42 4.21 38.46
CA ASN A 336 1.52 3.43 39.34
C ASN A 336 2.25 2.64 40.44
N TRP A 337 3.54 2.34 40.29
CA TRP A 337 4.32 1.66 41.34
C TRP A 337 4.69 2.62 42.48
N TYR A 338 4.95 3.90 42.19
CA TYR A 338 5.20 4.91 43.22
C TYR A 338 3.95 5.31 44.03
N SER A 339 2.74 5.07 43.53
CA SER A 339 1.50 5.32 44.29
C SER A 339 1.10 4.18 45.23
N GLN A 340 1.77 3.01 45.17
CA GLN A 340 1.45 1.84 45.99
C GLN A 340 2.51 1.47 47.04
N ALA A 341 3.56 2.28 47.22
CA ALA A 341 4.59 2.07 48.24
C ALA A 341 4.69 3.28 49.21
N PRO A 342 3.90 3.34 50.29
CA PRO A 342 3.89 4.47 51.22
C PRO A 342 5.11 4.55 52.17
N SER A 343 6.05 3.61 52.13
CA SER A 343 7.06 3.43 53.21
C SER A 343 8.45 4.00 52.95
N LEU A 344 8.73 4.65 51.82
CA LEU A 344 10.06 5.24 51.54
C LEU A 344 10.08 6.78 51.58
N ARG A 345 9.00 7.41 52.03
CA ARG A 345 8.84 8.88 52.09
C ARG A 345 9.77 9.57 53.10
N ASN A 346 10.49 8.84 53.96
CA ASN A 346 11.18 9.40 55.11
C ASN A 346 12.63 8.90 55.28
N ARG A 347 13.43 8.93 54.20
CA ARG A 347 14.89 8.87 54.32
C ARG A 347 15.51 9.99 53.49
N ASN A 348 16.26 10.86 54.17
CA ASN A 348 17.11 11.87 53.54
C ASN A 348 18.21 11.14 52.77
N TRP A 349 18.15 11.19 51.44
CA TRP A 349 19.23 10.73 50.59
C TRP A 349 20.09 11.94 50.23
N MET A 350 21.38 11.83 50.53
CA MET A 350 22.40 12.77 50.09
C MET A 350 22.86 12.33 48.70
N TYR A 351 22.73 13.21 47.72
CA TYR A 351 23.25 12.97 46.37
C TYR A 351 24.38 13.96 46.11
N VAL A 352 25.44 13.49 45.44
CA VAL A 352 26.51 14.35 44.93
C VAL A 352 26.30 14.49 43.44
N ARG A 353 25.98 15.70 43.00
CA ARG A 353 25.83 16.02 41.57
C ARG A 353 27.21 16.27 40.98
N ALA A 354 27.67 15.40 40.10
CA ALA A 354 28.86 15.68 39.29
C ALA A 354 28.46 16.67 38.19
N GLY A 355 28.78 17.95 38.39
CA GLY A 355 28.58 18.98 37.38
C GLY A 355 29.61 18.84 36.26
N THR A 356 29.17 18.69 35.02
CA THR A 356 30.00 18.78 33.82
C THR A 356 29.77 20.12 33.14
N ASP A 357 30.10 21.21 33.83
CA ASP A 357 30.16 22.54 33.23
C ASP A 357 31.62 23.00 33.22
N ASN A 358 32.12 23.28 32.02
CA ASN A 358 33.50 23.63 31.65
C ASN A 358 34.54 22.51 31.63
N LEU A 359 34.68 21.93 30.42
CA LEU A 359 35.98 21.51 29.89
C LEU A 359 36.89 22.76 29.88
N ASP A 360 37.72 22.95 30.91
CA ASP A 360 39.06 23.57 30.79
C ASP A 360 39.85 23.71 32.10
N ASP A 361 39.36 23.24 33.27
CA ASP A 361 40.21 23.29 34.47
C ASP A 361 40.07 22.09 35.40
N ASN A 362 41.21 21.49 35.73
CA ASN A 362 41.36 20.15 36.30
C ASN A 362 41.18 20.14 37.84
N ARG A 363 40.04 20.64 38.34
CA ARG A 363 39.67 20.60 39.76
C ARG A 363 38.19 20.25 39.94
N PHE A 364 37.90 19.02 40.38
CA PHE A 364 36.56 18.59 40.75
C PHE A 364 36.19 19.07 42.15
N GLY A 365 35.24 20.02 42.24
CA GLY A 365 34.60 20.41 43.49
C GLY A 365 33.26 19.69 43.66
N ALA A 366 33.06 18.97 44.76
CA ALA A 366 31.76 18.38 45.10
C ALA A 366 30.89 19.42 45.83
N LEU A 367 29.74 19.79 45.23
CA LEU A 367 28.73 20.63 45.88
C LEU A 367 27.63 19.73 46.45
N VAL A 368 27.39 19.86 47.75
CA VAL A 368 26.30 19.17 48.46
C VAL A 368 25.09 20.10 48.50
N GLY A 369 23.96 19.68 47.92
CA GLY A 369 22.71 20.44 47.92
C GLY A 369 21.49 19.54 48.12
N SER A 370 20.50 20.01 48.87
CA SER A 370 19.24 19.32 49.12
C SER A 370 18.11 19.90 48.26
N GLY A 371 17.61 19.17 47.27
CA GLY A 371 16.51 19.59 46.40
C GLY A 371 16.03 18.51 45.42
N ASP A 372 14.80 18.65 44.93
CA ASP A 372 14.02 17.64 44.17
C ASP A 372 14.72 17.08 42.91
N LEU A 373 14.62 15.75 42.77
CA LEU A 373 15.30 14.88 41.80
C LEU A 373 14.97 15.21 40.33
N GLY A 374 16.00 15.38 39.51
CA GLY A 374 15.92 15.46 38.05
C GLY A 374 16.25 14.12 37.39
N SER A 375 15.83 13.92 36.14
CA SER A 375 15.85 12.63 35.44
C SER A 375 17.23 12.04 35.09
N ASP A 376 18.32 12.73 35.43
CA ASP A 376 19.69 12.36 35.02
C ASP A 376 20.65 12.12 36.21
N ASP A 377 20.13 12.00 37.45
CA ASP A 377 20.97 11.82 38.65
C ASP A 377 21.38 10.32 38.84
N VAL A 378 22.70 10.06 38.91
CA VAL A 378 23.30 8.71 39.10
C VAL A 378 23.37 8.35 40.58
N PHE A 379 22.86 7.18 40.96
CA PHE A 379 22.93 6.67 42.34
C PHE A 379 24.32 6.10 42.66
N MET A 380 24.96 6.57 43.72
CA MET A 380 26.10 5.89 44.37
C MET A 380 25.69 5.43 45.77
N GLY A 381 25.77 4.12 46.01
CA GLY A 381 25.66 3.55 47.35
C GLY A 381 27.02 3.61 48.05
N SER A 382 27.04 4.14 49.27
CA SER A 382 28.22 4.14 50.13
C SER A 382 28.46 2.73 50.67
N VAL A 383 29.63 2.15 50.38
CA VAL A 383 30.19 0.99 51.09
C VAL A 383 31.47 1.47 51.75
N ASP A 384 31.59 1.27 53.06
CA ASP A 384 32.73 1.68 53.87
C ASP A 384 34.03 1.04 53.36
N GLY A 385 34.97 1.88 52.90
CA GLY A 385 36.37 1.51 52.63
C GLY A 385 36.81 1.65 51.17
N GLY A 386 37.54 2.74 50.89
CA GLY A 386 38.50 2.83 49.77
C GLY A 386 37.91 3.01 48.36
N LEU A 387 38.03 4.23 47.81
CA LEU A 387 37.79 4.49 46.39
C LEU A 387 38.83 3.78 45.50
N GLN A 388 38.37 2.87 44.64
CA GLN A 388 39.08 2.50 43.42
C GLN A 388 38.08 2.45 42.26
N MET A 389 38.34 3.27 41.23
CA MET A 389 37.62 3.26 39.96
C MET A 389 38.26 2.23 39.02
N GLU A 390 37.48 1.26 38.54
CA GLU A 390 37.84 0.46 37.37
C GLU A 390 36.64 0.46 36.42
N LEU A 391 36.86 0.99 35.21
CA LEU A 391 35.88 1.07 34.13
C LEU A 391 36.02 -0.17 33.26
N GLU A 392 35.02 -1.04 33.26
CA GLU A 392 34.86 -2.05 32.21
C GLU A 392 33.41 -2.12 31.71
N GLY A 393 33.30 -2.30 30.39
CA GLY A 393 32.06 -2.20 29.62
C GLY A 393 31.07 -3.36 29.82
N GLU A 394 29.88 -3.14 29.28
CA GLU A 394 28.81 -4.13 28.99
C GLU A 394 28.58 -5.25 30.01
N GLY A 395 27.55 -5.11 30.84
CA GLY A 395 26.88 -6.25 31.47
C GLY A 395 26.41 -5.97 32.89
N ALA A 396 25.10 -6.08 33.12
CA ALA A 396 24.55 -6.02 34.48
C ALA A 396 24.95 -7.27 35.27
N VAL A 397 25.67 -7.09 36.38
CA VAL A 397 25.94 -8.14 37.38
C VAL A 397 25.26 -7.74 38.68
N VAL A 398 24.35 -8.59 39.15
CA VAL A 398 23.79 -8.53 40.51
C VAL A 398 24.73 -9.32 41.40
N VAL A 399 25.33 -8.65 42.39
CA VAL A 399 26.16 -9.30 43.41
C VAL A 399 25.28 -9.51 44.64
N GLU A 400 25.01 -10.77 44.98
CA GLU A 400 24.42 -11.19 46.24
C GLU A 400 25.47 -12.02 46.99
N ASP A 401 25.81 -11.58 48.20
CA ASP A 401 26.61 -12.27 49.22
C ASP A 401 27.78 -13.16 48.77
N GLY A 402 28.90 -12.51 48.42
CA GLY A 402 30.21 -12.89 48.94
C GLY A 402 30.78 -14.29 48.62
N LYS A 403 30.30 -15.01 47.60
CA LYS A 403 31.01 -16.20 47.07
C LYS A 403 30.93 -16.31 45.55
N LEU A 404 32.11 -16.30 44.92
CA LEU A 404 32.32 -16.60 43.51
C LEU A 404 31.88 -18.04 43.18
N GLY A 405 30.88 -18.19 42.32
CA GLY A 405 30.52 -19.45 41.68
C GLY A 405 30.12 -19.22 40.23
N LYS A 406 30.96 -19.72 39.29
CA LYS A 406 30.68 -19.69 37.85
C LYS A 406 29.41 -20.47 37.51
N LYS A 407 28.50 -19.85 36.74
CA LYS A 407 27.91 -20.48 35.56
C LYS A 407 27.41 -19.45 34.56
#